data_AF-A0A8T4T7F0-F1
#
_entry.id   AF-A0A8T4T7F0-F1
#
_cell.length_a   1.000
_cell.length_b   1.000
_cell.length_c   1.000
_cell.angle_alpha   90.00
_cell.angle_beta   90.00
_cell.angle_gamma   90.00
#
_symmetry.space_group_name_H-M   'P 1'
#
loop_
_entity.id
_entity.type
_entity.pdbx_description
1 polymer ?
#
loop_
_entity_poly.entity_id
_entity_poly.type
_entity_poly.pdbx_seq_one_letter_code
_entity_poly.pdbx_strand_id
1 'polypeptide(L)'
;MISKRGVSSELFIWMFAAIAGALLLLFFILWAGRHTETSTTVEDIEFLRTFEQQLSSLSTTDALSKTLTFPRTLTVHMDCDSFFTDKAQESTSLFLFSPSTLTRQPYTLAGKPWHFPFYTDMLYYLIPKDTKVIIYYEPSAASFVTSLEIPTSLPIVSLPLSSYSVQRLQQELQGYQSATLVFVGHAPDPTTLLATLRSPPLKLMEVDISRSVVTFYPERQDYPYYGEAHLFGAFFGPTQYACHTTQLVERLHQLAMLYQHKATLLQQKLGAGSSCQAFYSQATSLLRTLSTTTDAPLLHTLTDSLQTLNEDLESHDCPTIY
;
A
#
# COMPACT_ATOMS: atom_id res chain seq x y z
N MET A 1 -20.21 75.27 52.78
CA MET A 1 -19.43 74.07 52.40
C MET A 1 -20.24 73.27 51.38
N ILE A 2 -19.98 73.50 50.08
CA ILE A 2 -20.66 72.77 49.00
C ILE A 2 -19.82 71.54 48.72
N SER A 3 -20.25 70.41 49.28
CA SER A 3 -19.70 69.09 48.97
C SER A 3 -19.99 68.78 47.50
N LYS A 4 -19.02 69.02 46.62
CA LYS A 4 -18.99 68.45 45.26
C LYS A 4 -18.90 66.93 45.39
N ARG A 5 -20.03 66.25 45.59
CA ARG A 5 -20.14 64.80 45.37
C ARG A 5 -20.04 64.61 43.87
N GLY A 6 -18.86 64.18 43.42
CA GLY A 6 -18.54 64.00 42.02
C GLY A 6 -19.51 63.01 41.38
N VAL A 7 -20.23 63.47 40.37
CA VAL A 7 -21.05 62.67 39.44
C VAL A 7 -20.17 61.69 38.62
N SER A 8 -18.87 61.64 38.88
CA SER A 8 -17.88 60.82 38.17
C SER A 8 -17.81 59.35 38.61
N SER A 9 -18.39 58.95 39.76
CA SER A 9 -18.26 57.58 40.25
C SER A 9 -19.08 56.56 39.44
N GLU A 10 -20.27 56.95 38.97
CA GLU A 10 -21.17 56.03 38.27
C GLU A 10 -20.71 55.77 36.82
N LEU A 11 -20.27 56.83 36.12
CA LEU A 11 -19.66 56.72 34.79
C LEU A 11 -18.40 55.84 34.81
N PHE A 12 -17.58 55.94 35.87
CA PHE A 12 -16.38 55.11 35.99
C PHE A 12 -16.70 53.62 36.14
N ILE A 13 -17.74 53.26 36.91
CA ILE A 13 -18.16 51.86 37.08
C ILE A 13 -18.62 51.28 35.74
N TRP A 14 -19.43 52.03 34.97
CA TRP A 14 -19.90 51.58 33.65
C TRP A 14 -18.76 51.43 32.64
N MET A 15 -17.81 52.38 32.63
CA MET A 15 -16.64 52.30 31.76
C MET A 15 -15.75 51.10 32.13
N PHE A 16 -15.53 50.88 33.43
CA PHE A 16 -14.78 49.73 33.92
C PHE A 16 -15.47 48.40 33.57
N ALA A 17 -16.78 48.31 33.77
CA ALA A 17 -17.57 47.12 33.43
C ALA A 17 -17.53 46.83 31.91
N ALA A 18 -17.62 47.86 31.08
CA ALA A 18 -17.51 47.72 29.63
C ALA A 18 -16.12 47.22 29.19
N ILE A 19 -15.04 47.78 29.77
CA ILE A 19 -13.67 47.35 29.47
C ILE A 19 -13.43 45.92 29.95
N ALA A 20 -13.82 45.58 31.19
CA ALA A 20 -13.68 44.23 31.72
C ALA A 20 -14.49 43.21 30.89
N GLY A 21 -15.71 43.57 30.49
CA GLY A 21 -16.55 42.75 29.60
C GLY A 21 -15.90 42.54 28.22
N ALA A 22 -15.34 43.59 27.62
CA ALA A 22 -14.64 43.49 26.34
C ALA A 22 -13.38 42.60 26.43
N LEU A 23 -12.60 42.72 27.51
CA LEU A 23 -11.42 41.88 27.73
C LEU A 23 -11.80 40.40 27.93
N LEU A 24 -12.85 40.13 28.71
CA LEU A 24 -13.36 38.79 28.93
C LEU A 24 -13.91 38.18 27.64
N LEU A 25 -14.64 38.96 26.83
CA LEU A 25 -15.15 38.53 25.53
C LEU A 25 -13.99 38.22 24.55
N LEU A 26 -12.97 39.08 24.51
CA LEU A 26 -11.77 38.84 23.70
C LEU A 26 -11.05 37.56 24.12
N PHE A 27 -10.93 37.30 25.42
CA PHE A 27 -10.36 36.06 25.95
C PHE A 27 -11.13 34.83 25.44
N PHE A 28 -12.46 34.83 25.49
CA PHE A 28 -13.25 33.69 25.01
C PHE A 28 -13.14 33.47 23.50
N ILE A 29 -13.04 34.54 22.69
CA ILE A 29 -12.82 34.42 21.25
C ILE A 29 -11.46 33.75 20.97
N LEU A 30 -10.39 34.20 21.64
CA LEU A 30 -9.05 33.63 21.47
C LEU A 30 -8.97 32.18 21.98
N TRP A 31 -9.61 31.90 23.11
CA TRP A 31 -9.67 30.55 23.67
C TRP A 31 -10.47 29.61 22.78
N ALA A 32 -11.63 30.02 22.27
CA ALA A 32 -12.44 29.21 21.36
C ALA A 32 -11.67 28.88 20.07
N GLY A 33 -10.94 29.85 19.50
CA GLY A 33 -10.08 29.62 18.35
C GLY A 33 -9.02 28.53 18.62
N ARG A 34 -8.29 28.64 19.74
CA ARG A 34 -7.28 27.65 20.15
C ARG A 34 -7.87 26.28 20.48
N HIS A 35 -9.04 26.25 21.12
CA HIS A 35 -9.72 25.02 21.48
C HIS A 35 -10.17 24.26 20.22
N THR A 36 -10.72 24.95 19.22
CA THR A 36 -11.10 24.33 17.94
C THR A 36 -9.88 23.76 17.22
N GLU A 37 -8.77 24.49 17.15
CA GLU A 37 -7.53 24.01 16.52
C GLU A 37 -6.99 22.74 17.21
N THR A 38 -6.97 22.74 18.55
CA THR A 38 -6.54 21.57 19.34
C THR A 38 -7.48 20.38 19.12
N SER A 39 -8.80 20.59 19.15
CA SER A 39 -9.80 19.53 18.90
C SER A 39 -9.58 18.88 17.54
N THR A 40 -9.43 19.68 16.49
CA THR A 40 -9.21 19.14 15.15
C THR A 40 -7.90 18.36 15.03
N THR A 41 -6.86 18.75 15.74
CA THR A 41 -5.58 18.01 15.74
C THR A 41 -5.73 16.65 16.45
N VAL A 42 -6.47 16.61 17.57
CA VAL A 42 -6.76 15.36 18.29
C VAL A 42 -7.61 14.43 17.45
N GLU A 43 -8.63 14.95 16.75
CA GLU A 43 -9.47 14.19 15.83
C GLU A 43 -8.67 13.59 14.66
N ASP A 44 -7.74 14.35 14.07
CA ASP A 44 -6.84 13.86 13.01
C ASP A 44 -5.96 12.71 13.53
N ILE A 45 -5.34 12.86 14.70
CA ILE A 45 -4.50 11.82 15.33
C ILE A 45 -5.34 10.56 15.64
N GLU A 46 -6.52 10.73 16.21
CA GLU A 46 -7.41 9.61 16.53
C GLU A 46 -7.87 8.88 15.26
N PHE A 47 -8.16 9.62 14.20
CA PHE A 47 -8.48 9.05 12.90
C PHE A 47 -7.31 8.24 12.35
N LEU A 48 -6.10 8.82 12.31
CA LEU A 48 -4.89 8.16 11.79
C LEU A 48 -4.62 6.83 12.53
N ARG A 49 -4.73 6.82 13.86
CA ARG A 49 -4.59 5.60 14.67
C ARG A 49 -5.69 4.57 14.42
N THR A 50 -6.94 5.02 14.33
CA THR A 50 -8.07 4.14 14.04
C THR A 50 -7.94 3.53 12.64
N PHE A 51 -7.43 4.31 11.69
CA PHE A 51 -7.16 3.85 10.33
C PHE A 51 -6.11 2.73 10.32
N GLU A 52 -5.00 2.89 11.05
CA GLU A 52 -4.00 1.82 11.20
C GLU A 52 -4.58 0.55 11.83
N GLN A 53 -5.33 0.71 12.93
CA GLN A 53 -5.99 -0.40 13.59
C GLN A 53 -6.96 -1.15 12.65
N GLN A 54 -7.66 -0.42 11.78
CA GLN A 54 -8.52 -1.03 10.77
C GLN A 54 -7.72 -1.81 9.73
N LEU A 55 -6.56 -1.30 9.28
CA LEU A 55 -5.66 -2.03 8.39
C LEU A 55 -5.15 -3.32 9.06
N SER A 56 -4.62 -3.23 10.28
CA SER A 56 -4.12 -4.38 11.03
C SER A 56 -5.23 -5.39 11.37
N SER A 57 -6.48 -4.95 11.53
CA SER A 57 -7.59 -5.88 11.77
C SER A 57 -7.87 -6.79 10.56
N LEU A 58 -7.62 -6.32 9.34
CA LEU A 58 -7.87 -7.11 8.12
C LEU A 58 -6.91 -8.30 7.96
N SER A 59 -5.70 -8.25 8.51
CA SER A 59 -4.79 -9.41 8.45
C SER A 59 -5.28 -10.57 9.32
N THR A 60 -6.22 -10.34 10.22
CA THR A 60 -6.77 -11.38 11.12
C THR A 60 -8.11 -11.95 10.66
N THR A 61 -8.75 -11.33 9.67
CA THR A 61 -10.08 -11.73 9.19
C THR A 61 -10.00 -12.46 7.86
N ASP A 62 -10.82 -13.49 7.67
CA ASP A 62 -11.02 -14.15 6.36
C ASP A 62 -11.59 -13.19 5.30
N ALA A 63 -12.12 -12.04 5.73
CA ALA A 63 -12.59 -10.98 4.86
C ALA A 63 -11.40 -10.26 4.18
N LEU A 64 -11.18 -10.57 2.90
CA LEU A 64 -10.11 -10.00 2.08
C LEU A 64 -10.36 -8.54 1.65
N SER A 65 -11.56 -7.98 1.91
CA SER A 65 -11.85 -6.58 1.61
C SER A 65 -12.92 -5.93 2.50
N LYS A 66 -12.81 -4.61 2.66
CA LYS A 66 -13.73 -3.75 3.42
C LYS A 66 -13.81 -2.35 2.79
N THR A 67 -14.99 -1.75 2.80
CA THR A 67 -15.15 -0.36 2.38
C THR A 67 -14.82 0.59 3.53
N LEU A 68 -13.93 1.55 3.29
CA LEU A 68 -13.59 2.64 4.20
C LEU A 68 -14.22 3.95 3.73
N THR A 69 -14.69 4.75 4.69
CA THR A 69 -15.21 6.10 4.43
C THR A 69 -14.40 7.09 5.26
N PHE A 70 -13.83 8.09 4.59
CA PHE A 70 -13.02 9.12 5.23
C PHE A 70 -13.92 10.29 5.71
N PRO A 71 -13.61 10.91 6.87
CA PRO A 71 -14.28 12.13 7.33
C PRO A 71 -14.19 13.25 6.29
N ARG A 72 -15.22 14.11 6.22
CA ARG A 72 -15.42 15.04 5.10
C ARG A 72 -14.35 16.13 4.95
N THR A 73 -13.57 16.39 5.99
CA THR A 73 -12.60 17.50 6.07
C THR A 73 -11.15 17.05 6.02
N LEU A 74 -10.89 15.73 5.99
CA LEU A 74 -9.55 15.20 6.15
C LEU A 74 -8.94 14.83 4.80
N THR A 75 -7.76 15.36 4.53
CA THR A 75 -6.89 14.90 3.44
C THR A 75 -5.73 14.16 4.07
N VAL A 76 -5.53 12.90 3.66
CA VAL A 76 -4.43 12.08 4.17
C VAL A 76 -3.43 11.88 3.04
N HIS A 77 -2.20 12.28 3.27
CA HIS A 77 -1.08 12.03 2.39
C HIS A 77 -0.41 10.71 2.78
N MET A 78 -0.06 9.94 1.74
CA MET A 78 0.46 8.58 1.88
C MET A 78 1.91 8.55 1.45
N ASP A 79 2.80 8.27 2.39
CA ASP A 79 4.21 7.99 2.15
C ASP A 79 4.50 6.49 2.34
N CYS A 80 5.75 6.10 2.16
CA CYS A 80 6.18 4.70 2.25
C CYS A 80 6.15 4.14 3.68
N ASP A 81 6.47 4.95 4.69
CA ASP A 81 6.60 4.52 6.10
C ASP A 81 5.68 5.29 7.04
N SER A 82 4.83 6.15 6.50
CA SER A 82 3.94 6.99 7.27
C SER A 82 2.77 7.49 6.45
N PHE A 83 1.72 7.88 7.15
CA PHE A 83 0.63 8.66 6.58
C PHE A 83 0.41 9.90 7.45
N PHE A 84 0.09 11.01 6.82
CA PHE A 84 0.04 12.30 7.49
C PHE A 84 -1.08 13.19 6.96
N THR A 85 -1.52 14.11 7.81
CA THR A 85 -2.43 15.21 7.51
C THR A 85 -1.63 16.50 7.60
N ASP A 86 -2.29 17.65 7.39
CA ASP A 86 -1.64 18.95 7.61
C ASP A 86 -1.22 19.17 9.09
N LYS A 87 -1.71 18.35 10.03
CA LYS A 87 -1.59 18.57 11.48
C LYS A 87 -0.96 17.40 12.24
N ALA A 88 -0.99 16.19 11.67
CA ALA A 88 -0.58 14.97 12.35
C ALA A 88 0.15 14.03 11.39
N GLN A 89 1.06 13.22 11.92
CA GLN A 89 1.75 12.16 11.18
C GLN A 89 1.78 10.91 12.07
N GLU A 90 1.51 9.76 11.47
CA GLU A 90 1.64 8.46 12.12
C GLU A 90 2.56 7.60 11.25
N SER A 91 3.59 7.01 11.87
CA SER A 91 4.43 6.02 11.22
C SER A 91 3.71 4.69 11.14
N THR A 92 3.90 3.95 10.06
CA THR A 92 3.31 2.63 9.91
C THR A 92 4.35 1.62 9.43
N SER A 93 4.22 0.39 9.92
CA SER A 93 5.01 -0.75 9.44
C SER A 93 4.28 -1.55 8.36
N LEU A 94 3.11 -1.11 7.92
CA LEU A 94 2.26 -1.82 6.96
C LEU A 94 2.65 -1.49 5.51
N PHE A 95 2.56 -2.47 4.63
CA PHE A 95 2.78 -2.29 3.20
C PHE A 95 1.48 -1.88 2.51
N LEU A 96 1.23 -0.58 2.43
CA LEU A 96 -0.02 -0.03 1.92
C LEU A 96 0.15 0.65 0.56
N PHE A 97 -0.30 -0.02 -0.49
CA PHE A 97 -0.34 0.51 -1.84
C PHE A 97 -1.61 1.33 -2.06
N SER A 98 -1.46 2.64 -2.20
CA SER A 98 -2.58 3.57 -2.34
C SER A 98 -2.24 4.75 -3.24
N PRO A 99 -3.23 5.55 -3.65
CA PRO A 99 -2.95 6.91 -4.12
C PRO A 99 -2.12 7.69 -3.09
N SER A 100 -1.29 8.64 -3.56
CA SER A 100 -0.49 9.51 -2.69
C SER A 100 -1.32 10.45 -1.83
N THR A 101 -2.61 10.63 -2.16
CA THR A 101 -3.53 11.48 -1.42
C THR A 101 -4.90 10.82 -1.35
N LEU A 102 -5.43 10.71 -0.14
CA LEU A 102 -6.74 10.17 0.16
C LEU A 102 -7.68 11.32 0.50
N THR A 103 -8.87 11.30 -0.10
CA THR A 103 -9.86 12.36 0.02
C THR A 103 -11.22 11.77 0.41
N ARG A 104 -12.30 12.55 0.29
CA ARG A 104 -13.67 12.25 0.74
C ARG A 104 -14.34 11.01 0.09
N GLN A 105 -13.65 10.24 -0.71
CA GLN A 105 -14.24 9.13 -1.46
C GLN A 105 -14.36 7.87 -0.62
N PRO A 106 -15.33 6.99 -0.90
CA PRO A 106 -15.28 5.63 -0.40
C PRO A 106 -14.10 4.90 -1.04
N TYR A 107 -13.33 4.19 -0.23
CA TYR A 107 -12.23 3.35 -0.70
C TYR A 107 -12.55 1.89 -0.40
N THR A 108 -12.23 1.02 -1.35
CA THR A 108 -12.12 -0.41 -1.10
C THR A 108 -10.72 -0.64 -0.54
N LEU A 109 -10.65 -1.07 0.72
CA LEU A 109 -9.44 -1.62 1.30
C LEU A 109 -9.45 -3.13 1.07
N ALA A 110 -8.39 -3.65 0.50
CA ALA A 110 -8.18 -5.09 0.31
C ALA A 110 -6.82 -5.50 0.89
N GLY A 111 -6.68 -6.77 1.24
CA GLY A 111 -5.43 -7.33 1.69
C GLY A 111 -5.13 -8.65 0.99
N LYS A 112 -3.85 -8.90 0.68
CA LYS A 112 -3.40 -10.19 0.14
C LYS A 112 -2.09 -10.60 0.79
N PRO A 113 -1.98 -11.84 1.33
CA PRO A 113 -0.75 -12.31 1.93
C PRO A 113 0.31 -12.49 0.84
N TRP A 114 1.52 -12.03 1.13
CA TRP A 114 2.66 -12.12 0.22
C TRP A 114 3.51 -13.33 0.58
N HIS A 115 3.52 -14.29 -0.34
CA HIS A 115 4.31 -15.51 -0.26
C HIS A 115 5.41 -15.45 -1.32
N PHE A 116 6.66 -15.35 -0.88
CA PHE A 116 7.80 -15.30 -1.81
C PHE A 116 9.13 -15.65 -1.11
N PRO A 117 9.52 -16.94 -0.98
CA PRO A 117 8.73 -18.13 -1.25
C PRO A 117 7.75 -18.49 -0.12
N PHE A 118 8.05 -18.06 1.10
CA PHE A 118 7.19 -18.24 2.27
C PHE A 118 6.42 -16.97 2.58
N TYR A 119 5.41 -17.09 3.47
CA TYR A 119 4.69 -15.94 3.99
C TYR A 119 5.68 -14.95 4.63
N THR A 120 5.72 -13.74 4.07
CA THR A 120 6.57 -12.67 4.59
C THR A 120 5.75 -11.57 5.24
N ASP A 121 4.68 -11.12 4.58
CA ASP A 121 3.82 -10.07 5.14
C ASP A 121 2.43 -10.04 4.49
N MET A 122 1.56 -9.17 4.99
CA MET A 122 0.29 -8.80 4.36
C MET A 122 0.48 -7.51 3.55
N LEU A 123 0.08 -7.54 2.27
CA LEU A 123 0.06 -6.33 1.44
C LEU A 123 -1.35 -5.79 1.38
N TYR A 124 -1.49 -4.49 1.62
CA TYR A 124 -2.75 -3.79 1.63
C TYR A 124 -2.89 -2.90 0.40
N TYR A 125 -4.10 -2.83 -0.14
CA TYR A 125 -4.41 -2.02 -1.31
C TYR A 125 -5.60 -1.13 -0.97
N LEU A 126 -5.43 0.18 -1.13
CA LEU A 126 -6.50 1.15 -0.91
C LEU A 126 -6.92 1.79 -2.22
N ILE A 127 -8.14 1.48 -2.65
CA ILE A 127 -8.58 1.71 -4.03
C ILE A 127 -9.81 2.62 -4.01
N PRO A 128 -9.76 3.83 -4.59
CA PRO A 128 -10.93 4.68 -4.67
C PRO A 128 -12.03 3.97 -5.47
N LYS A 129 -13.28 4.03 -4.99
CA LYS A 129 -14.42 3.38 -5.65
C LYS A 129 -14.62 3.80 -7.11
N ASP A 130 -14.23 5.05 -7.44
CA ASP A 130 -14.36 5.62 -8.78
C ASP A 130 -13.09 5.42 -9.63
N THR A 131 -12.29 4.39 -9.33
CA THR A 131 -11.10 4.01 -10.11
C THR A 131 -11.38 2.78 -10.94
N LYS A 132 -10.94 2.78 -12.20
CA LYS A 132 -10.99 1.61 -13.07
C LYS A 132 -9.59 1.08 -13.34
N VAL A 133 -9.39 -0.24 -13.23
CA VAL A 133 -8.17 -0.90 -13.68
C VAL A 133 -8.50 -1.80 -14.85
N ILE A 134 -7.77 -1.64 -15.95
CA ILE A 134 -7.94 -2.45 -17.16
C ILE A 134 -6.60 -3.12 -17.48
N ILE A 135 -6.60 -4.45 -17.51
CA ILE A 135 -5.45 -5.27 -17.88
C ILE A 135 -5.62 -5.71 -19.33
N TYR A 136 -4.81 -5.16 -20.23
CA TYR A 136 -4.67 -5.66 -21.59
C TYR A 136 -3.56 -6.71 -21.63
N TYR A 137 -3.80 -7.84 -22.30
CA TYR A 137 -2.79 -8.90 -22.39
C TYR A 137 -2.66 -9.49 -23.78
N GLU A 138 -1.42 -9.82 -24.14
CA GLU A 138 -1.13 -10.58 -25.37
C GLU A 138 -1.55 -12.05 -25.23
N PRO A 139 -1.84 -12.76 -26.34
CA PRO A 139 -2.19 -14.18 -26.28
C PRO A 139 -1.15 -15.06 -25.57
N SER A 140 0.13 -14.69 -25.66
CA SER A 140 1.26 -15.34 -24.96
C SER A 140 1.17 -15.22 -23.43
N ALA A 141 0.53 -14.16 -22.92
CA ALA A 141 0.37 -13.87 -21.51
C ALA A 141 -0.99 -14.33 -20.94
N ALA A 142 -1.84 -14.96 -21.76
CA ALA A 142 -3.21 -15.31 -21.37
C ALA A 142 -3.25 -16.24 -20.15
N SER A 143 -2.40 -17.28 -20.10
CA SER A 143 -2.34 -18.21 -18.98
C SER A 143 -2.01 -17.50 -17.66
N PHE A 144 -1.00 -16.63 -17.69
CA PHE A 144 -0.58 -15.82 -16.54
C PHE A 144 -1.72 -14.93 -16.05
N VAL A 145 -2.40 -14.20 -16.94
CA VAL A 145 -3.49 -13.30 -16.53
C VAL A 145 -4.70 -14.07 -16.01
N THR A 146 -5.01 -15.25 -16.57
CA THR A 146 -6.10 -16.10 -16.07
C THR A 146 -5.79 -16.79 -14.75
N SER A 147 -4.51 -16.98 -14.41
CA SER A 147 -4.10 -17.53 -13.12
C SER A 147 -4.07 -16.50 -12.00
N LEU A 148 -4.19 -15.20 -12.29
CA LEU A 148 -4.26 -14.17 -11.26
C LEU A 148 -5.55 -14.34 -10.45
N GLU A 149 -5.41 -14.59 -9.16
CA GLU A 149 -6.51 -14.63 -8.20
C GLU A 149 -6.94 -13.21 -7.82
N ILE A 150 -7.60 -12.55 -8.77
CA ILE A 150 -8.13 -11.19 -8.62
C ILE A 150 -9.36 -11.23 -7.71
N PRO A 151 -9.36 -10.56 -6.54
CA PRO A 151 -10.55 -10.48 -5.71
C PRO A 151 -11.68 -9.76 -6.45
N THR A 152 -12.88 -10.34 -6.42
CA THR A 152 -14.07 -9.81 -7.12
C THR A 152 -14.50 -8.42 -6.63
N SER A 153 -14.05 -8.00 -5.45
CA SER A 153 -14.25 -6.66 -4.92
C SER A 153 -13.39 -5.58 -5.59
N LEU A 154 -12.36 -5.96 -6.36
CA LEU A 154 -11.49 -5.02 -7.03
C LEU A 154 -12.05 -4.62 -8.40
N PRO A 155 -11.96 -3.34 -8.79
CA PRO A 155 -12.47 -2.85 -10.06
C PRO A 155 -11.55 -3.17 -11.25
N ILE A 156 -11.01 -4.40 -11.30
CA ILE A 156 -10.11 -4.88 -12.35
C ILE A 156 -10.91 -5.59 -13.43
N VAL A 157 -10.60 -5.30 -14.70
CA VAL A 157 -11.11 -6.06 -15.85
C VAL A 157 -9.95 -6.45 -16.73
N SER A 158 -9.89 -7.73 -17.13
CA SER A 158 -8.88 -8.24 -18.04
C SER A 158 -9.45 -8.41 -19.45
N LEU A 159 -8.78 -7.87 -20.45
CA LEU A 159 -9.18 -7.87 -21.86
C LEU A 159 -8.02 -8.31 -22.76
N PRO A 160 -8.26 -9.09 -23.82
CA PRO A 160 -7.20 -9.39 -24.78
C PRO A 160 -6.76 -8.12 -25.53
N LEU A 161 -5.48 -7.99 -25.84
CA LEU A 161 -4.92 -6.83 -26.56
C LEU A 161 -5.58 -6.63 -27.93
N SER A 162 -6.08 -7.68 -28.57
CA SER A 162 -6.85 -7.59 -29.81
C SER A 162 -8.15 -6.79 -29.70
N SER A 163 -8.67 -6.59 -28.48
CA SER A 163 -9.85 -5.76 -28.21
C SER A 163 -9.54 -4.29 -27.92
N TYR A 164 -8.24 -3.95 -27.85
CA TYR A 164 -7.79 -2.60 -27.57
C TYR A 164 -8.19 -1.62 -28.68
N SER A 165 -8.86 -0.54 -28.29
CA SER A 165 -9.18 0.60 -29.13
C SER A 165 -9.25 1.84 -28.26
N VAL A 166 -8.59 2.92 -28.68
CA VAL A 166 -8.58 4.20 -27.96
C VAL A 166 -10.00 4.75 -27.81
N GLN A 167 -10.84 4.61 -28.84
CA GLN A 167 -12.22 5.10 -28.83
C GLN A 167 -13.08 4.32 -27.82
N ARG A 168 -12.96 2.99 -27.82
CA ARG A 168 -13.66 2.14 -26.86
C ARG A 168 -13.19 2.41 -25.44
N LEU A 169 -11.89 2.54 -25.24
CA LEU A 169 -11.31 2.86 -23.94
C LEU A 169 -11.81 4.22 -23.43
N GLN A 170 -11.86 5.25 -24.28
CA GLN A 170 -12.40 6.54 -23.92
C GLN A 170 -13.86 6.46 -23.47
N GLN A 171 -14.68 5.59 -24.10
CA GLN A 171 -16.06 5.35 -23.68
C GLN A 171 -16.14 4.58 -22.35
N GLU A 172 -15.33 3.54 -22.17
CA GLU A 172 -15.29 2.73 -20.95
C GLU A 172 -14.82 3.53 -19.73
N LEU A 173 -13.96 4.52 -19.92
CA LEU A 173 -13.47 5.40 -18.86
C LEU A 173 -14.42 6.57 -18.52
N GLN A 174 -15.53 6.74 -19.25
CA GLN A 174 -16.51 7.77 -18.92
C GLN A 174 -17.14 7.52 -17.55
N GLY A 175 -17.06 8.52 -16.67
CA GLY A 175 -17.63 8.47 -15.33
C GLY A 175 -16.67 8.00 -14.23
N TYR A 176 -15.46 7.57 -14.56
CA TYR A 176 -14.41 7.29 -13.58
C TYR A 176 -13.57 8.52 -13.29
N GLN A 177 -13.05 8.63 -12.06
CA GLN A 177 -12.21 9.75 -11.64
C GLN A 177 -10.72 9.51 -11.89
N SER A 178 -10.30 8.24 -11.95
CA SER A 178 -8.96 7.85 -12.33
C SER A 178 -8.98 6.48 -13.00
N ALA A 179 -7.97 6.21 -13.82
CA ALA A 179 -7.85 4.94 -14.50
C ALA A 179 -6.41 4.44 -14.49
N THR A 180 -6.24 3.13 -14.38
CA THR A 180 -4.94 2.45 -14.52
C THR A 180 -5.02 1.46 -15.66
N LEU A 181 -4.14 1.61 -16.65
CA LEU A 181 -3.97 0.66 -17.74
C LEU A 181 -2.72 -0.16 -17.48
N VAL A 182 -2.89 -1.47 -17.51
CA VAL A 182 -1.82 -2.44 -17.35
C VAL A 182 -1.72 -3.21 -18.65
N PHE A 183 -0.57 -3.16 -19.31
CA PHE A 183 -0.29 -3.95 -20.49
C PHE A 183 0.64 -5.10 -20.11
N VAL A 184 0.15 -6.32 -20.16
CA VAL A 184 0.97 -7.51 -19.96
C VAL A 184 1.58 -7.90 -21.30
N GLY A 185 2.83 -7.49 -21.50
CA GLY A 185 3.48 -7.36 -22.81
C GLY A 185 3.80 -5.89 -23.14
N HIS A 186 3.73 -5.53 -24.42
CA HIS A 186 4.02 -4.17 -24.87
C HIS A 186 2.75 -3.35 -25.13
N ALA A 187 2.73 -2.11 -24.64
CA ALA A 187 1.72 -1.14 -24.97
C ALA A 187 1.97 -0.59 -26.39
N PRO A 188 0.96 -0.50 -27.27
CA PRO A 188 1.16 -0.15 -28.68
C PRO A 188 1.81 1.22 -28.92
N ASP A 189 1.45 2.23 -28.12
CA ASP A 189 2.08 3.56 -28.13
C ASP A 189 1.77 4.26 -26.79
N PRO A 190 2.58 4.05 -25.74
CA PRO A 190 2.34 4.61 -24.41
C PRO A 190 2.25 6.14 -24.41
N THR A 191 3.10 6.79 -25.21
CA THR A 191 3.23 8.26 -25.24
C THR A 191 2.00 8.89 -25.87
N THR A 192 1.56 8.38 -27.02
CA THR A 192 0.36 8.86 -27.69
C THR A 192 -0.89 8.55 -26.88
N LEU A 193 -0.93 7.40 -26.19
CA LEU A 193 -2.06 7.03 -25.33
C LEU A 193 -2.25 8.01 -24.18
N LEU A 194 -1.17 8.31 -23.44
CA LEU A 194 -1.19 9.31 -22.36
C LEU A 194 -1.52 10.72 -22.88
N ALA A 195 -1.06 11.08 -24.08
CA ALA A 195 -1.36 12.37 -24.68
C ALA A 195 -2.83 12.51 -25.11
N THR A 196 -3.44 11.41 -25.55
CA THR A 196 -4.83 11.36 -26.06
C THR A 196 -5.85 11.25 -24.92
N LEU A 197 -5.58 10.43 -23.91
CA LEU A 197 -6.48 10.18 -22.79
C LEU A 197 -6.10 11.06 -21.59
N ARG A 198 -6.43 12.35 -21.68
CA ARG A 198 -6.14 13.31 -20.60
C ARG A 198 -7.15 13.31 -19.45
N SER A 199 -8.33 12.76 -19.68
CA SER A 199 -9.43 12.72 -18.70
C SER A 199 -10.14 11.37 -18.76
N PRO A 200 -10.20 10.60 -17.66
CA PRO A 200 -9.62 10.91 -16.35
C PRO A 200 -8.08 10.82 -16.32
N PRO A 201 -7.40 11.30 -15.25
CA PRO A 201 -5.99 11.01 -15.00
C PRO A 201 -5.67 9.53 -15.18
N LEU A 202 -4.72 9.25 -16.06
CA LEU A 202 -4.37 7.92 -16.50
C LEU A 202 -3.00 7.52 -15.95
N LYS A 203 -2.94 6.37 -15.29
CA LYS A 203 -1.70 5.66 -14.98
C LYS A 203 -1.52 4.57 -16.01
N LEU A 204 -0.31 4.44 -16.57
CA LEU A 204 0.01 3.41 -17.55
C LEU A 204 1.23 2.65 -17.08
N MET A 205 1.15 1.32 -17.15
CA MET A 205 2.29 0.45 -16.91
C MET A 205 2.31 -0.74 -17.87
N GLU A 206 3.52 -1.24 -18.10
CA GLU A 206 3.77 -2.51 -18.78
C GLU A 206 4.25 -3.55 -17.77
N VAL A 207 3.89 -4.81 -17.99
CA VAL A 207 4.32 -5.96 -17.18
C VAL A 207 5.04 -6.94 -18.10
N ASP A 208 6.33 -7.11 -17.88
CA ASP A 208 7.16 -8.10 -18.54
C ASP A 208 7.26 -9.34 -17.65
N ILE A 209 6.47 -10.36 -17.97
CA ILE A 209 6.43 -11.61 -17.20
C ILE A 209 7.78 -12.33 -17.25
N SER A 210 8.48 -12.26 -18.38
CA SER A 210 9.73 -13.00 -18.59
C SER A 210 10.86 -12.47 -17.72
N ARG A 211 10.90 -11.15 -17.53
CA ARG A 211 11.88 -10.47 -16.66
C ARG A 211 11.35 -10.25 -15.24
N SER A 212 10.07 -10.50 -14.99
CA SER A 212 9.38 -10.15 -13.75
C SER A 212 9.54 -8.66 -13.38
N VAL A 213 9.32 -7.78 -14.37
CA VAL A 213 9.49 -6.33 -14.24
C VAL A 213 8.19 -5.62 -14.58
N VAL A 214 7.89 -4.56 -13.84
CA VAL A 214 6.88 -3.55 -14.19
C VAL A 214 7.57 -2.27 -14.64
N THR A 215 7.08 -1.66 -15.71
CA THR A 215 7.58 -0.38 -16.24
C THR A 215 6.50 0.67 -16.12
N PHE A 216 6.75 1.74 -15.36
CA PHE A 216 5.80 2.85 -15.21
C PHE A 216 6.04 3.95 -16.25
N TYR A 217 4.96 4.52 -16.78
CA TYR A 217 4.99 5.65 -17.71
C TYR A 217 4.40 6.91 -17.08
N PRO A 218 4.92 8.11 -17.41
CA PRO A 218 5.88 8.40 -18.48
C PRO A 218 7.37 8.20 -18.14
N GLU A 219 7.73 7.92 -16.89
CA GLU A 219 9.11 7.91 -16.39
C GLU A 219 9.98 6.82 -17.04
N ARG A 220 9.35 5.75 -17.55
CA ARG A 220 10.01 4.54 -18.09
C ARG A 220 10.99 3.91 -17.11
N GLN A 221 10.56 3.82 -15.86
CA GLN A 221 11.35 3.21 -14.82
C GLN A 221 10.89 1.77 -14.59
N ASP A 222 11.86 0.86 -14.70
CA ASP A 222 11.68 -0.57 -14.49
C ASP A 222 11.85 -0.89 -13.00
N TYR A 223 10.89 -1.64 -12.45
CA TYR A 223 10.95 -2.16 -11.09
C TYR A 223 10.65 -3.66 -11.09
N PRO A 224 11.39 -4.46 -10.32
CA PRO A 224 11.07 -5.88 -10.19
C PRO A 224 9.77 -6.06 -9.39
N TYR A 225 8.98 -7.06 -9.76
CA TYR A 225 7.89 -7.57 -8.94
C TYR A 225 8.18 -8.99 -8.46
N TYR A 226 7.56 -9.37 -7.35
CA TYR A 226 7.84 -10.63 -6.64
C TYR A 226 6.51 -11.29 -6.29
N GLY A 227 6.03 -12.16 -7.17
CA GLY A 227 4.71 -12.78 -7.02
C GLY A 227 3.52 -11.84 -7.25
N GLU A 228 2.33 -12.42 -7.26
CA GLU A 228 1.08 -11.75 -7.64
C GLU A 228 0.68 -10.62 -6.69
N ALA A 229 0.76 -10.85 -5.37
CA ALA A 229 0.37 -9.83 -4.39
C ALA A 229 1.20 -8.56 -4.58
N HIS A 230 2.51 -8.71 -4.76
CA HIS A 230 3.37 -7.56 -5.00
C HIS A 230 3.04 -6.88 -6.34
N LEU A 231 2.73 -7.64 -7.40
CA LEU A 231 2.30 -7.07 -8.68
C LEU A 231 1.03 -6.20 -8.54
N PHE A 232 0.06 -6.59 -7.72
CA PHE A 232 -1.12 -5.74 -7.45
C PHE A 232 -0.74 -4.43 -6.77
N GLY A 233 0.35 -4.41 -6.00
CA GLY A 233 0.89 -3.17 -5.44
C GLY A 233 1.21 -2.13 -6.52
N ALA A 234 1.75 -2.57 -7.66
CA ALA A 234 2.04 -1.69 -8.79
C ALA A 234 0.77 -1.06 -9.37
N PHE A 235 -0.35 -1.80 -9.39
CA PHE A 235 -1.61 -1.35 -9.97
C PHE A 235 -2.23 -0.20 -9.15
N PHE A 236 -2.12 -0.27 -7.82
CA PHE A 236 -2.86 0.60 -6.92
C PHE A 236 -2.01 1.70 -6.25
N GLY A 237 -0.71 1.48 -6.09
CA GLY A 237 0.22 2.40 -5.43
C GLY A 237 1.55 2.56 -6.17
N PRO A 238 1.57 3.02 -7.43
CA PRO A 238 2.81 3.15 -8.21
C PRO A 238 3.83 4.10 -7.56
N THR A 239 3.35 5.10 -6.81
CA THR A 239 4.21 6.09 -6.14
C THR A 239 5.01 5.50 -4.98
N GLN A 240 4.42 4.60 -4.20
CA GLN A 240 5.07 3.96 -3.06
C GLN A 240 5.75 2.64 -3.45
N TYR A 241 5.51 2.16 -4.68
CA TYR A 241 5.92 0.84 -5.15
C TYR A 241 7.39 0.55 -4.87
N ALA A 242 8.29 1.39 -5.40
CA ALA A 242 9.74 1.25 -5.27
C ALA A 242 10.21 1.09 -3.82
N CYS A 243 9.65 1.91 -2.92
CA CYS A 243 10.06 1.93 -1.52
C CYS A 243 9.54 0.70 -0.79
N HIS A 244 8.26 0.34 -0.99
CA HIS A 244 7.71 -0.90 -0.43
C HIS A 244 8.43 -2.14 -0.97
N THR A 245 8.81 -2.19 -2.25
CA THR A 245 9.63 -3.27 -2.82
C THR A 245 10.93 -3.45 -2.02
N THR A 246 11.63 -2.34 -1.75
CA THR A 246 12.90 -2.37 -1.01
C THR A 246 12.70 -2.91 0.41
N GLN A 247 11.68 -2.41 1.11
CA GLN A 247 11.36 -2.85 2.47
C GLN A 247 10.88 -4.32 2.52
N LEU A 248 10.12 -4.77 1.52
CA LEU A 248 9.66 -6.16 1.41
C LEU A 248 10.83 -7.13 1.21
N VAL A 249 11.76 -6.79 0.31
CA VAL A 249 12.97 -7.60 0.08
C VAL A 249 13.85 -7.65 1.34
N GLU A 250 13.96 -6.54 2.07
CA GLU A 250 14.69 -6.54 3.35
C GLU A 250 14.03 -7.45 4.40
N ARG A 251 12.69 -7.44 4.52
CA ARG A 251 11.98 -8.38 5.40
C ARG A 251 12.15 -9.84 4.95
N LEU A 252 12.13 -10.08 3.64
CA LEU A 252 12.41 -11.40 3.07
C LEU A 252 13.81 -11.88 3.46
N HIS A 253 14.84 -11.02 3.37
CA HIS A 253 16.20 -11.38 3.77
C HIS A 253 16.27 -11.78 5.25
N GLN A 254 15.61 -11.01 6.13
CA GLN A 254 15.57 -11.28 7.56
C GLN A 254 14.90 -12.63 7.87
N LEU A 255 13.77 -12.93 7.23
CA LEU A 255 13.11 -14.22 7.37
C LEU A 255 13.94 -15.36 6.77
N ALA A 256 14.61 -15.15 5.64
CA ALA A 256 15.49 -16.15 5.04
C ALA A 256 16.62 -16.55 6.00
N MET A 257 17.20 -15.61 6.76
CA MET A 257 18.19 -15.91 7.80
C MET A 257 17.60 -16.78 8.93
N LEU A 258 16.36 -16.51 9.35
CA LEU A 258 15.69 -17.32 10.38
C LEU A 258 15.45 -18.75 9.89
N TYR A 259 14.97 -18.90 8.65
CA TYR A 259 14.78 -20.22 8.04
C TYR A 259 16.09 -20.95 7.78
N GLN A 260 17.17 -20.23 7.44
CA GLN A 260 18.51 -20.81 7.33
C GLN A 260 18.95 -21.42 8.67
N HIS A 261 18.71 -20.71 9.78
CA HIS A 261 19.02 -21.19 11.12
C HIS A 261 18.17 -22.42 11.47
N LYS A 262 16.85 -22.38 11.19
CA LYS A 262 15.95 -23.53 11.36
C LYS A 262 16.45 -24.76 10.58
N ALA A 263 16.81 -24.60 9.30
CA ALA A 263 17.33 -25.68 8.47
C ALA A 263 18.61 -26.30 9.06
N THR A 264 19.52 -25.46 9.57
CA THR A 264 20.76 -25.91 10.24
C THR A 264 20.46 -26.74 11.49
N LEU A 265 19.50 -26.30 12.32
CA LEU A 265 19.09 -27.04 13.53
C LEU A 265 18.42 -28.37 13.20
N LEU A 266 17.57 -28.40 12.18
CA LEU A 266 16.93 -29.63 11.69
C LEU A 266 17.99 -30.63 11.19
N GLN A 267 18.98 -30.14 10.42
CA GLN A 267 20.10 -30.95 9.95
C GLN A 267 20.88 -31.58 11.10
N GLN A 268 21.15 -30.82 12.17
CA GLN A 268 21.87 -31.33 13.35
C GLN A 268 21.05 -32.36 14.13
N LYS A 269 19.73 -32.18 14.24
CA LYS A 269 18.85 -33.05 15.03
C LYS A 269 18.66 -34.44 14.42
N LEU A 270 18.66 -34.55 13.10
CA LEU A 270 18.40 -35.83 12.41
C LEU A 270 19.60 -36.79 12.39
N GLY A 271 20.78 -36.32 12.80
CA GLY A 271 22.00 -37.13 12.86
C GLY A 271 22.60 -37.43 11.48
N ALA A 272 23.85 -37.89 11.48
CA ALA A 272 24.56 -38.25 10.25
C ALA A 272 23.93 -39.51 9.64
N GLY A 273 23.55 -39.45 8.35
CA GLY A 273 23.02 -40.59 7.60
C GLY A 273 21.50 -40.58 7.36
N SER A 274 20.78 -39.56 7.84
CA SER A 274 19.40 -39.34 7.40
C SER A 274 19.35 -38.98 5.91
N SER A 275 18.38 -39.54 5.17
CA SER A 275 18.07 -39.13 3.79
C SER A 275 17.79 -37.63 3.67
N CYS A 276 17.29 -37.00 4.74
CA CYS A 276 16.95 -35.58 4.78
C CYS A 276 18.18 -34.65 4.88
N GLN A 277 19.36 -35.17 5.22
CA GLN A 277 20.54 -34.36 5.50
C GLN A 277 21.00 -33.55 4.28
N ALA A 278 20.88 -34.14 3.08
CA ALA A 278 21.23 -33.48 1.83
C ALA A 278 20.28 -32.30 1.54
N PHE A 279 18.98 -32.48 1.73
CA PHE A 279 17.98 -31.44 1.53
C PHE A 279 18.22 -30.23 2.43
N TYR A 280 18.46 -30.42 3.73
CA TYR A 280 18.73 -29.29 4.63
C TYR A 280 20.07 -28.60 4.35
N SER A 281 21.08 -29.33 3.86
CA SER A 281 22.34 -28.72 3.41
C SER A 281 22.10 -27.80 2.19
N GLN A 282 21.29 -28.26 1.24
CA GLN A 282 20.90 -27.47 0.08
C GLN A 282 20.06 -26.25 0.49
N ALA A 283 19.06 -26.45 1.35
CA ALA A 283 18.21 -25.40 1.92
C ALA A 283 19.05 -24.30 2.56
N THR A 284 20.00 -24.67 3.42
CA THR A 284 20.89 -23.74 4.11
C THR A 284 21.71 -22.91 3.13
N SER A 285 22.18 -23.52 2.03
CA SER A 285 22.90 -22.79 0.99
C SER A 285 22.00 -21.84 0.20
N LEU A 286 20.81 -22.28 -0.20
CA LEU A 286 19.84 -21.47 -0.93
C LEU A 286 19.37 -20.27 -0.09
N LEU A 287 19.00 -20.49 1.17
CA LEU A 287 18.54 -19.46 2.10
C LEU A 287 19.63 -18.44 2.42
N ARG A 288 20.89 -18.89 2.53
CA ARG A 288 22.04 -18.00 2.69
C ARG A 288 22.20 -17.07 1.48
N THR A 289 22.10 -17.60 0.25
CA THR A 289 22.15 -16.77 -0.96
C THR A 289 20.94 -15.83 -1.00
N LEU A 290 19.74 -16.34 -0.71
CA LEU A 290 18.50 -15.57 -0.68
C LEU A 290 18.60 -14.39 0.30
N SER A 291 19.21 -14.58 1.47
CA SER A 291 19.34 -13.53 2.49
C SER A 291 20.28 -12.37 2.13
N THR A 292 21.00 -12.45 1.00
CA THR A 292 22.02 -11.46 0.63
C THR A 292 21.90 -10.93 -0.80
N THR A 293 21.16 -11.61 -1.66
CA THR A 293 21.08 -11.23 -3.08
C THR A 293 20.06 -10.12 -3.30
N THR A 294 20.43 -9.12 -4.09
CA THR A 294 19.49 -8.08 -4.57
C THR A 294 19.10 -8.28 -6.02
N ASP A 295 19.62 -9.32 -6.68
CA ASP A 295 19.32 -9.62 -8.09
C ASP A 295 17.94 -10.28 -8.22
N ALA A 296 17.01 -9.59 -8.88
CA ALA A 296 15.62 -10.04 -8.96
C ALA A 296 15.45 -11.38 -9.71
N PRO A 297 16.07 -11.63 -10.87
CA PRO A 297 16.01 -12.93 -11.53
C PRO A 297 16.53 -14.09 -10.66
N LEU A 298 17.62 -13.86 -9.92
CA LEU A 298 18.16 -14.84 -8.98
C LEU A 298 17.20 -15.06 -7.79
N LEU A 299 16.55 -14.01 -7.28
CA LEU A 299 15.53 -14.14 -6.22
C LEU A 299 14.40 -15.09 -6.65
N HIS A 300 13.85 -14.93 -7.86
CA HIS A 300 12.83 -15.84 -8.40
C HIS A 300 13.34 -17.28 -8.51
N THR A 301 14.54 -17.47 -9.05
CA THR A 301 15.14 -18.81 -9.18
C THR A 301 15.34 -19.50 -7.83
N LEU A 302 15.79 -18.74 -6.81
CA LEU A 302 15.97 -19.25 -5.45
C LEU A 302 14.63 -19.59 -4.78
N THR A 303 13.62 -18.75 -4.97
CA THR A 303 12.25 -18.98 -4.51
C THR A 303 11.69 -20.28 -5.08
N ASP A 304 11.77 -20.48 -6.40
CA ASP A 304 11.30 -21.70 -7.06
C ASP A 304 12.06 -22.93 -6.55
N SER A 305 13.39 -22.81 -6.42
CA SER A 305 14.24 -23.90 -5.91
C SER A 305 13.90 -24.27 -4.46
N LEU A 306 13.59 -23.29 -3.62
CA LEU A 306 13.18 -23.52 -2.23
C LEU A 306 11.80 -24.16 -2.12
N GLN A 307 10.87 -23.77 -3.01
CA GLN A 307 9.55 -24.36 -3.09
C GLN A 307 9.62 -25.84 -3.47
N THR A 308 10.34 -26.17 -4.55
CA THR A 308 10.57 -27.57 -4.96
C THR A 308 11.26 -28.36 -3.84
N LEU A 309 12.25 -27.77 -3.16
CA LEU A 309 12.94 -28.43 -2.07
C LEU A 309 12.03 -28.74 -0.87
N ASN A 310 11.06 -27.88 -0.58
CA ASN A 310 10.07 -28.12 0.47
C ASN A 310 9.09 -29.24 0.09
N GLU A 311 8.66 -29.29 -1.16
CA GLU A 311 7.83 -30.38 -1.69
C GLU A 311 8.59 -31.72 -1.66
N ASP A 312 9.90 -31.70 -1.98
CA ASP A 312 10.78 -32.86 -1.86
C ASP A 312 10.94 -33.32 -0.41
N LEU A 313 11.13 -32.40 0.54
CA LEU A 313 11.17 -32.71 1.97
C LEU A 313 9.88 -33.39 2.43
N GLU A 314 8.73 -32.84 2.07
CA GLU A 314 7.42 -33.40 2.41
C GLU A 314 7.25 -34.83 1.84
N SER A 315 7.63 -35.05 0.58
CA SER A 315 7.54 -36.36 -0.07
C SER A 315 8.45 -37.44 0.54
N HIS A 316 9.49 -37.04 1.29
CA HIS A 316 10.42 -37.94 1.98
C HIS A 316 10.17 -38.04 3.49
N ASP A 317 8.99 -37.61 3.97
CA ASP A 317 8.62 -37.55 5.38
C ASP A 317 9.61 -36.72 6.24
N CYS A 318 10.30 -35.76 5.61
CA CYS A 318 11.19 -34.82 6.28
C CYS A 318 10.41 -33.56 6.70
N PRO A 319 10.66 -32.99 7.89
CA PRO A 319 10.06 -31.70 8.26
C PRO A 319 10.37 -30.58 7.25
N THR A 320 9.36 -29.82 6.81
CA THR A 320 9.56 -28.70 5.88
C THR A 320 10.34 -27.54 6.51
N ILE A 321 10.96 -26.72 5.65
CA ILE A 321 11.69 -25.52 6.06
C ILE A 321 10.72 -24.47 6.59
N TYR A 322 9.57 -24.32 5.93
CA TYR A 322 8.50 -23.38 6.28
C TYR A 322 7.14 -24.04 6.10
#